data_AF-A0AAJ6AAZ7-F1
#
_entry.id   AF-A0AAJ6AAZ7-F1
#
_cell.length_a   1.000
_cell.length_b   1.000
_cell.length_c   1.000
_cell.angle_alpha   90.00
_cell.angle_beta   90.00
_cell.angle_gamma   90.00
#
_symmetry.space_group_name_H-M   'P 1'
#
loop_
_entity.id
_entity.type
_entity.pdbx_description
1 polymer ?
#
loop_
_entity_poly.entity_id
_entity_poly.type
_entity_poly.pdbx_seq_one_letter_code
_entity_poly.pdbx_strand_id
1 'polypeptide(L)'
;MLNGKSGVSLDKIEKVQRAIEKLVYQRNMQAAQLKRGVSNKIAIILPNIIDVKYSSLYENLNANFQQDNFIFELYLTYNQEEKEQEIIKRIKEENYLFVIVDSCLTTAKEYGNVLDKCLFIEKF
;
A
#
# COMPACT_ATOMS: atom_id res chain seq x y z
N MET A 1 28.85 -7.32 -8.72
CA MET A 1 28.58 -5.93 -9.15
C MET A 1 27.32 -5.47 -8.41
N LEU A 2 27.47 -4.63 -7.38
CA LEU A 2 26.37 -4.14 -6.53
C LEU A 2 25.96 -2.75 -7.03
N ASN A 3 25.14 -2.71 -8.07
CA ASN A 3 24.69 -1.44 -8.65
C ASN A 3 23.43 -0.92 -7.94
N GLY A 4 23.53 0.26 -7.33
CA GLY A 4 22.53 1.32 -7.57
C GLY A 4 21.32 1.44 -6.65
N LYS A 5 21.40 1.15 -5.34
CA LYS A 5 20.35 1.56 -4.38
C LYS A 5 20.47 3.06 -4.06
N SER A 6 20.13 3.90 -5.03
CA SER A 6 20.06 5.34 -4.84
C SER A 6 18.70 5.73 -4.24
N GLY A 7 18.68 6.14 -2.98
CA GLY A 7 18.00 7.38 -2.59
C GLY A 7 16.55 7.33 -2.07
N VAL A 8 15.93 6.17 -1.93
CA VAL A 8 14.75 6.03 -1.05
C VAL A 8 15.26 5.39 0.20
N SER A 9 15.64 6.22 1.19
CA SER A 9 16.30 5.79 2.41
C SER A 9 15.63 4.50 2.91
N LEU A 10 16.41 3.42 3.06
CA LEU A 10 15.96 2.13 3.58
C LEU A 10 14.96 2.30 4.74
N ASP A 11 15.22 3.31 5.57
CA ASP A 11 14.40 3.81 6.66
C ASP A 11 12.90 3.99 6.32
N LYS A 12 12.57 4.52 5.14
CA LYS A 12 11.18 4.76 4.70
C LYS A 12 10.50 3.45 4.26
N ILE A 13 11.23 2.58 3.56
CA ILE A 13 10.75 1.23 3.20
C ILE A 13 10.52 0.42 4.47
N GLU A 14 11.44 0.49 5.43
CA GLU A 14 11.35 -0.18 6.72
C GLU A 14 10.15 0.35 7.53
N LYS A 15 9.84 1.65 7.48
CA LYS A 15 8.62 2.23 8.08
C LYS A 15 7.35 1.68 7.44
N VAL A 16 7.30 1.64 6.11
CA VAL A 16 6.15 1.08 5.38
C VAL A 16 5.98 -0.40 5.73
N GLN A 17 7.07 -1.16 5.71
CA GLN A 17 7.08 -2.58 6.06
C GLN A 17 6.61 -2.81 7.50
N ARG A 18 7.17 -2.10 8.49
CA ARG A 18 6.73 -2.22 9.89
C ARG A 18 5.27 -1.83 10.09
N ALA A 19 4.78 -0.84 9.37
CA ALA A 19 3.37 -0.45 9.44
C ALA A 19 2.47 -1.57 8.91
N ILE A 20 2.82 -2.17 7.77
CA ILE A 20 2.14 -3.33 7.21
C ILE A 20 2.19 -4.50 8.19
N GLU A 21 3.38 -4.88 8.66
CA GLU A 21 3.57 -6.00 9.59
C GLU A 21 2.76 -5.83 10.88
N LYS A 22 2.78 -4.63 11.48
CA LYS A 22 2.02 -4.35 12.71
C LYS A 22 0.52 -4.49 12.50
N LEU A 23 -0.01 -3.97 11.39
CA LEU A 23 -1.44 -4.01 11.08
C LEU A 23 -1.89 -5.41 10.66
N VAL A 24 -1.09 -6.11 9.86
CA VAL A 24 -1.27 -7.52 9.51
C VAL A 24 -1.27 -8.37 10.76
N TYR A 25 -0.30 -8.20 11.65
CA TYR A 25 -0.20 -8.95 12.90
C TYR A 25 -1.42 -8.69 13.80
N GLN A 26 -1.81 -7.42 13.98
CA GLN A 26 -3.01 -7.06 14.74
C GLN A 26 -4.29 -7.66 14.13
N ARG A 27 -4.39 -7.74 12.80
CA ARG A 27 -5.53 -8.37 12.14
C ARG A 27 -5.49 -9.88 12.17
N ASN A 28 -4.32 -10.51 12.00
CA ASN A 28 -4.17 -11.95 12.16
C ASN A 28 -4.57 -12.39 13.56
N MET A 29 -4.22 -11.63 14.60
CA MET A 29 -4.67 -11.89 15.97
C MET A 29 -6.20 -11.78 16.13
N GLN A 30 -6.85 -10.84 15.44
CA GLN A 30 -8.31 -10.69 15.44
C GLN A 30 -9.01 -11.76 14.57
N ALA A 31 -8.41 -12.12 13.44
CA ALA A 31 -8.91 -13.10 12.49
C ALA A 31 -8.70 -14.54 12.95
N ALA A 32 -7.68 -14.81 13.78
CA ALA A 32 -7.51 -16.10 14.43
C ALA A 32 -8.73 -16.49 15.30
N GLN A 33 -9.52 -15.51 15.76
CA GLN A 33 -10.79 -15.75 16.46
C GLN A 33 -12.00 -15.86 15.51
N LEU A 34 -11.97 -15.24 14.32
CA LEU A 34 -13.05 -15.33 13.32
C LEU A 34 -12.61 -16.22 12.15
N LYS A 35 -13.13 -17.45 12.08
CA LYS A 35 -12.97 -18.41 10.96
C LYS A 35 -13.48 -17.94 9.57
N ARG A 36 -13.58 -16.63 9.30
CA ARG A 36 -14.16 -16.06 8.08
C ARG A 36 -13.17 -15.15 7.36
N GLY A 37 -12.67 -15.62 6.22
CA GLY A 37 -12.36 -14.81 5.03
C GLY A 37 -11.54 -13.54 5.25
N VAL A 38 -10.41 -13.62 5.96
CA VAL A 38 -9.44 -12.54 5.96
C VAL A 38 -8.89 -12.38 4.55
N SER A 39 -9.10 -11.21 3.97
CA SER A 39 -8.48 -10.87 2.69
C SER A 39 -6.98 -10.69 2.87
N ASN A 40 -6.23 -11.19 1.91
CA ASN A 40 -4.78 -11.05 1.79
C ASN A 40 -4.39 -10.01 0.72
N LYS A 41 -5.36 -9.22 0.24
CA LYS A 41 -5.13 -8.19 -0.79
C LYS A 41 -4.63 -6.88 -0.18
N ILE A 42 -3.56 -6.34 -0.75
CA ILE A 42 -2.98 -5.04 -0.42
C ILE A 42 -2.98 -4.18 -1.67
N ALA A 43 -3.64 -3.02 -1.63
CA ALA A 43 -3.63 -2.06 -2.73
C ALA A 43 -2.42 -1.12 -2.59
N ILE A 44 -1.75 -0.84 -3.70
CA ILE A 44 -0.67 0.14 -3.79
C ILE A 44 -1.07 1.17 -4.84
N ILE A 45 -1.34 2.41 -4.42
CA ILE A 45 -1.80 3.50 -5.26
C ILE A 45 -0.66 4.51 -5.40
N LEU A 46 -0.09 4.63 -6.60
CA LEU A 46 1.08 5.49 -6.87
C LEU A 46 0.79 6.41 -8.06
N PRO A 47 1.45 7.57 -8.17
CA PRO A 47 1.30 8.42 -9.34
C PRO A 47 1.94 7.79 -10.58
N ASN A 48 3.05 7.08 -10.46
CA ASN A 48 3.68 6.34 -11.54
C ASN A 48 4.59 5.23 -10.97
N ILE A 49 5.06 4.32 -11.83
CA ILE A 49 6.04 3.27 -11.45
C ILE A 49 7.45 3.55 -12.00
N ILE A 50 7.59 4.59 -12.81
CA ILE A 50 8.82 4.90 -13.56
C ILE A 50 9.85 5.56 -12.64
N ASP A 51 9.39 6.39 -11.70
CA ASP A 51 10.25 6.96 -10.67
C ASP A 51 10.87 5.87 -9.82
N VAL A 52 12.19 5.98 -9.62
CA VAL A 52 12.99 5.05 -8.82
C VAL A 52 12.41 4.86 -7.43
N LYS A 53 11.77 5.91 -6.87
CA LYS A 53 11.15 5.84 -5.54
C LYS A 53 9.98 4.86 -5.44
N TYR A 54 9.14 4.83 -6.46
CA TYR A 54 7.94 4.01 -6.51
C TYR A 54 8.25 2.58 -6.95
N SER A 55 9.11 2.42 -7.96
CA SER A 55 9.60 1.10 -8.37
C SER A 55 10.37 0.40 -7.25
N SER A 56 11.27 1.12 -6.56
CA SER A 56 11.99 0.54 -5.42
C SER A 56 11.04 0.14 -4.29
N LEU A 57 10.03 0.95 -3.98
CA LEU A 57 9.04 0.60 -2.95
C LEU A 57 8.28 -0.68 -3.33
N TYR A 58 7.79 -0.77 -4.56
CA TYR A 58 7.08 -1.96 -5.05
C TYR A 58 7.96 -3.21 -5.01
N GLU A 59 9.19 -3.12 -5.53
CA GLU A 59 10.14 -4.25 -5.54
C GLU A 59 10.49 -4.73 -4.13
N ASN A 60 10.71 -3.81 -3.18
CA ASN A 60 11.03 -4.19 -1.80
C ASN A 60 9.81 -4.79 -1.09
N LEU A 61 8.59 -4.28 -1.32
CA LEU A 61 7.38 -4.89 -0.79
C LEU A 61 7.19 -6.29 -1.34
N ASN A 62 7.30 -6.44 -2.66
CA ASN A 62 7.16 -7.74 -3.29
C ASN A 62 8.18 -8.71 -2.72
N ALA A 63 9.48 -8.35 -2.68
CA ALA A 63 10.56 -9.20 -2.17
C ALA A 63 10.40 -9.62 -0.69
N ASN A 64 9.96 -8.71 0.18
CA ASN A 64 9.84 -9.00 1.62
C ASN A 64 8.61 -9.85 1.96
N PHE A 65 7.55 -9.75 1.17
CA PHE A 65 6.27 -10.42 1.42
C PHE A 65 5.98 -11.56 0.41
N GLN A 66 6.97 -12.03 -0.37
CA GLN A 66 6.77 -13.16 -1.32
C GLN A 66 6.40 -14.47 -0.62
N GLN A 67 6.85 -14.66 0.62
CA GLN A 67 6.61 -15.87 1.41
C GLN A 67 5.24 -15.83 2.10
N ASP A 68 4.74 -14.63 2.34
CA ASP A 68 3.40 -14.42 2.86
C ASP A 68 2.42 -14.50 1.68
N ASN A 69 1.27 -15.13 1.87
CA ASN A 69 0.28 -15.32 0.81
C ASN A 69 -0.43 -13.99 0.43
N PHE A 70 0.25 -12.85 0.43
CA PHE A 70 -0.28 -11.53 0.12
C PHE A 70 -0.36 -11.30 -1.39
N ILE A 71 -1.41 -10.60 -1.80
CA ILE A 71 -1.64 -10.18 -3.19
C ILE A 71 -1.48 -8.67 -3.23
N PHE A 72 -0.45 -8.18 -3.91
CA PHE A 72 -0.24 -6.76 -4.14
C PHE A 72 -0.88 -6.32 -5.46
N GLU A 73 -1.86 -5.41 -5.40
CA GLU A 73 -2.50 -4.82 -6.58
C GLU A 73 -2.02 -3.38 -6.75
N LEU A 74 -1.30 -3.12 -7.85
CA LEU A 74 -0.76 -1.79 -8.20
C LEU A 74 -1.78 -0.99 -9.02
N TYR A 75 -2.06 0.22 -8.57
CA TYR A 75 -2.89 1.21 -9.24
C TYR A 75 -2.07 2.47 -9.52
N LEU A 76 -2.20 3.01 -10.72
CA LEU A 76 -1.49 4.21 -11.15
C LEU A 76 -2.46 5.38 -11.34
N THR A 77 -2.29 6.45 -10.55
CA THR A 77 -3.15 7.65 -10.60
C THR A 77 -2.72 8.64 -11.68
N TYR A 78 -1.46 8.59 -12.11
CA TYR A 78 -0.88 9.58 -13.05
C TYR A 78 -1.03 11.03 -12.56
N ASN A 79 -1.07 11.25 -11.24
CA ASN A 79 -1.39 12.54 -10.61
C ASN A 79 -2.76 13.12 -11.03
N GLN A 80 -3.72 12.27 -11.38
CA GLN A 80 -5.08 12.67 -11.72
C GLN A 80 -6.03 12.33 -10.56
N GLU A 81 -6.60 13.36 -9.93
CA GLU A 81 -7.52 13.21 -8.80
C GLU A 81 -8.73 12.35 -9.14
N GLU A 82 -9.31 12.51 -10.34
CA GLU A 82 -10.45 11.72 -10.81
C GLU A 82 -10.15 10.22 -10.84
N LYS A 83 -8.96 9.84 -11.33
CA LYS A 83 -8.52 8.44 -11.35
C LYS A 83 -8.35 7.90 -9.94
N GLU A 84 -7.76 8.68 -9.04
CA GLU A 84 -7.58 8.27 -7.66
C GLU A 84 -8.94 8.03 -6.98
N GLN A 85 -9.93 8.89 -7.22
CA GLN A 85 -11.30 8.71 -6.72
C GLN A 85 -11.96 7.43 -7.27
N GLU A 86 -11.78 7.12 -8.56
CA GLU A 86 -12.27 5.86 -9.14
C GLU A 86 -11.61 4.63 -8.50
N ILE A 87 -10.29 4.68 -8.30
CA ILE A 87 -9.52 3.62 -7.63
C ILE A 87 -10.02 3.44 -6.18
N ILE A 88 -10.21 4.54 -5.44
CA ILE A 88 -10.71 4.50 -4.06
C ILE A 88 -12.12 3.90 -4.01
N LYS A 89 -13.02 4.26 -4.94
CA LYS A 89 -14.37 3.67 -5.02
C LYS A 89 -14.29 2.15 -5.16
N ARG A 90 -13.45 1.66 -6.07
CA ARG A 90 -13.23 0.22 -6.26
C ARG A 90 -12.65 -0.44 -5.02
N ILE A 91 -11.68 0.19 -4.37
CA ILE A 91 -11.06 -0.32 -3.13
C ILE A 91 -12.04 -0.36 -1.96
N LYS A 92 -13.06 0.51 -1.94
CA LYS A 92 -14.13 0.48 -0.92
C LYS A 92 -15.08 -0.70 -1.12
N GLU A 93 -15.32 -1.11 -2.37
CA GLU A 93 -16.17 -2.25 -2.73
C GLU A 93 -15.44 -3.59 -2.57
N GLU A 94 -14.14 -3.60 -2.81
CA GLU A 94 -13.28 -4.76 -2.61
C GLU A 94 -12.80 -4.87 -1.15
N ASN A 95 -12.64 -6.09 -0.64
CA ASN A 95 -12.18 -6.28 0.74
C ASN A 95 -10.65 -6.19 0.81
N TYR A 96 -10.09 -4.97 0.70
CA TYR A 96 -8.66 -4.79 0.90
C TYR A 96 -8.28 -4.89 2.37
N LEU A 97 -7.18 -5.60 2.63
CA LEU A 97 -6.56 -5.68 3.95
C LEU A 97 -5.91 -4.33 4.27
N PHE A 98 -5.13 -3.81 3.33
CA PHE A 98 -4.32 -2.61 3.53
C PHE A 98 -4.19 -1.82 2.23
N VAL A 99 -4.01 -0.50 2.34
CA VAL A 99 -3.87 0.40 1.20
C VAL A 99 -2.65 1.28 1.44
N ILE A 100 -1.68 1.24 0.54
CA ILE A 100 -0.51 2.10 0.53
C ILE A 100 -0.73 3.16 -0.54
N VAL A 101 -0.62 4.44 -0.22
CA VAL A 101 -0.96 5.49 -1.19
C VAL A 101 -0.04 6.71 -1.13
N ASP A 102 0.41 7.15 -2.30
CA ASP A 102 0.91 8.50 -2.53
C ASP A 102 -0.23 9.29 -3.20
N SER A 103 -0.99 10.01 -2.36
CA SER A 103 -2.25 10.66 -2.71
C SER A 103 -2.01 12.00 -3.41
N CYS A 104 -2.62 12.19 -4.57
CA CYS A 104 -2.73 13.50 -5.21
C CYS A 104 -3.97 14.29 -4.78
N LEU A 105 -4.87 13.67 -4.00
CA LEU A 105 -6.06 14.33 -3.46
C LEU A 105 -5.73 15.37 -2.39
N THR A 106 -6.50 16.45 -2.40
CA THR A 106 -6.36 17.57 -1.46
C THR A 106 -6.76 17.19 -0.02
N THR A 107 -7.58 16.15 0.19
CA THR A 107 -8.09 15.81 1.52
C THR A 107 -8.29 14.31 1.71
N ALA A 108 -7.71 13.76 2.79
CA ALA A 108 -7.81 12.34 3.14
C ALA A 108 -9.26 11.85 3.44
N LYS A 109 -10.21 12.77 3.65
CA LYS A 109 -11.64 12.45 3.85
C LYS A 109 -12.25 11.68 2.68
N GLU A 110 -11.72 11.86 1.47
CA GLU A 110 -12.16 11.13 0.26
C GLU A 110 -12.04 9.60 0.43
N TYR A 111 -11.10 9.14 1.25
CA TYR A 111 -10.91 7.73 1.57
C TYR A 111 -12.01 7.18 2.50
N GLY A 112 -12.73 8.03 3.24
CA GLY A 112 -13.87 7.62 4.06
C GLY A 112 -13.55 6.45 4.99
N ASN A 113 -14.31 5.35 4.86
CA ASN A 113 -14.17 4.14 5.69
C ASN A 113 -12.89 3.34 5.43
N VAL A 114 -12.20 3.52 4.29
CA VAL A 114 -10.92 2.84 4.04
C VAL A 114 -9.72 3.59 4.65
N LEU A 115 -9.93 4.81 5.15
CA LEU A 115 -8.88 5.64 5.72
C LEU A 115 -8.10 4.95 6.87
N ASP A 116 -8.80 4.19 7.72
CA ASP A 116 -8.19 3.41 8.80
C ASP A 116 -7.21 2.33 8.31
N LYS A 117 -7.35 1.92 7.05
CA LYS A 117 -6.50 0.93 6.37
C LYS A 117 -5.45 1.58 5.47
N CYS A 118 -5.41 2.91 5.40
CA CYS A 118 -4.53 3.65 4.49
C CYS A 118 -3.23 4.04 5.20
N LEU A 119 -2.11 3.80 4.52
CA LEU A 119 -0.82 4.37 4.83
C LEU A 119 -0.43 5.35 3.74
N PHE A 120 -0.47 6.63 4.10
CA PHE A 120 -0.04 7.70 3.22
C PHE A 120 1.48 7.76 3.21
N ILE A 121 2.05 7.59 2.02
CA ILE A 121 3.44 7.85 1.78
C ILE A 121 3.54 9.36 1.53
N GLU A 122 3.79 10.14 2.59
CA GLU A 122 3.98 11.59 2.44
C GLU A 122 5.07 11.88 1.40
N LYS A 123 4.85 12.95 0.60
CA LYS A 123 5.72 13.39 -0.50
C LYS A 123 7.19 13.25 -0.10
N PHE A 124 7.86 12.26 -0.68
CA PHE A 124 9.31 12.07 -0.58
C PHE A 124 10.07 13.32 -1.01
#